data_AF-A0A1Q7ZLJ9-F1
#
_entry.id   AF-A0A1Q7ZLJ9-F1
#
_cell.length_a   1.000
_cell.length_b   1.000
_cell.length_c   1.000
_cell.angle_alpha   90.00
_cell.angle_beta   90.00
_cell.angle_gamma   90.00
#
_symmetry.space_group_name_H-M   'P 1'
#
loop_
_entity.id
_entity.type
_entity.pdbx_description
1 polymer ?
#
loop_
_entity_poly.entity_id
_entity_poly.type
_entity_poly.pdbx_seq_one_letter_code
_entity_poly.pdbx_strand_id
1 'polypeptide(L)'
;MIEGVKVVPLRRIPDERGTVMHMLRSTDPHFSRFGEIYFSTVYKDVVKGWHRHREMTLNYACIAGRIKLAMFDDRPESPTRGTLDEVFLGPDEYSLVVIPPGIWNGFKGMSEPYAIVANCATHPHDPARSDRLDPFDNHIPYRWEVRNQ
;
A
#
# COMPACT_ATOMS: atom_id res chain seq x y z
N MET A 1 10.36 -11.02 0.79
CA MET A 1 10.18 -9.57 0.64
C MET A 1 10.68 -9.15 -0.72
N ILE A 2 9.82 -8.50 -1.51
CA ILE A 2 10.06 -7.99 -2.86
C ILE A 2 11.15 -6.92 -2.82
N GLU A 3 12.09 -7.00 -3.76
CA GLU A 3 13.20 -6.07 -3.86
C GLU A 3 12.71 -4.63 -4.07
N GLY A 4 13.14 -3.74 -3.17
CA GLY A 4 12.83 -2.31 -3.22
C GLY A 4 11.56 -1.92 -2.46
N VAL A 5 10.68 -2.88 -2.11
CA VAL A 5 9.59 -2.64 -1.16
C VAL A 5 10.17 -2.46 0.24
N LYS A 6 9.70 -1.46 0.97
CA LYS A 6 10.12 -1.21 2.36
C LYS A 6 8.90 -1.11 3.26
N VAL A 7 8.96 -1.74 4.42
CA VAL A 7 7.99 -1.56 5.51
C VAL A 7 8.71 -0.82 6.63
N VAL A 8 8.29 0.42 6.89
CA VAL A 8 8.93 1.31 7.86
C VAL A 8 7.96 1.55 9.02
N PRO A 9 8.26 1.07 10.24
CA PRO A 9 7.45 1.38 11.41
C PRO A 9 7.32 2.89 11.62
N LEU A 10 6.11 3.38 11.88
CA LEU A 10 5.81 4.79 12.04
C LEU A 10 5.54 5.16 13.50
N ARG A 11 5.80 6.43 13.83
CA ARG A 11 5.62 6.94 15.18
C ARG A 11 4.18 7.37 15.43
N ARG A 12 3.61 6.86 16.53
CA ARG A 12 2.36 7.34 17.14
C ARG A 12 2.68 8.03 18.46
N ILE A 13 2.00 9.12 18.76
CA ILE A 13 2.17 9.91 19.99
C ILE A 13 0.78 10.13 20.58
N PRO A 14 0.29 9.21 21.43
CA PRO A 14 -1.00 9.35 22.10
C PRO A 14 -0.92 10.28 23.32
N ASP A 15 -2.00 11.03 23.58
CA ASP A 15 -2.26 11.77 24.81
C ASP A 15 -3.77 11.78 25.12
N GLU A 16 -4.20 12.48 26.19
CA GLU A 16 -5.60 12.53 26.60
C GLU A 16 -6.55 13.19 25.57
N ARG A 17 -6.02 13.85 24.54
CA ARG A 17 -6.78 14.56 23.50
C ARG A 17 -6.87 13.77 22.20
N GLY A 18 -6.06 12.73 22.03
CA GLY A 18 -6.04 11.92 20.82
C GLY A 18 -4.67 11.32 20.51
N THR A 19 -4.31 11.20 19.23
CA THR A 19 -3.03 10.65 18.79
C THR A 19 -2.49 11.40 17.59
N VAL A 20 -1.25 11.89 17.69
CA VAL A 20 -0.49 12.37 16.53
C VAL A 20 0.15 11.18 15.82
N MET A 21 -0.01 11.11 14.49
CA MET A 21 0.51 10.02 13.65
C MET A 21 1.45 10.59 12.58
N HIS A 22 2.75 10.37 12.72
CA HIS A 22 3.70 10.78 11.69
C HIS A 22 3.63 9.79 10.52
N MET A 23 3.49 10.27 9.28
CA MET A 23 3.45 9.41 8.10
C MET A 23 4.73 9.49 7.26
N LEU A 24 5.07 10.68 6.76
CA LEU A 24 6.22 10.87 5.88
C LEU A 24 6.73 12.31 6.02
N ARG A 25 8.04 12.48 6.19
CA ARG A 25 8.73 13.77 6.26
C ARG A 25 9.73 13.88 5.11
N SER A 26 9.99 15.10 4.66
CA SER A 26 11.00 15.37 3.63
C SER A 26 12.42 14.96 4.05
N THR A 27 12.67 14.83 5.35
CA THR A 27 13.95 14.42 5.94
C THR A 27 14.07 12.91 6.15
N ASP A 28 12.99 12.14 5.95
CA ASP A 28 13.06 10.69 6.15
C ASP A 28 13.91 10.07 5.01
N PRO A 29 14.78 9.07 5.29
CA PRO A 29 15.74 8.55 4.30
C PRO A 29 15.07 7.81 3.12
N HIS A 30 13.79 7.48 3.25
CA HIS A 30 12.99 6.88 2.19
C HIS A 30 12.12 7.90 1.45
N PHE A 31 12.11 9.18 1.86
CA PHE A 31 11.48 10.24 1.10
C PHE A 31 12.30 10.54 -0.17
N SER A 32 11.60 10.79 -1.27
CA SER A 32 12.22 11.14 -2.56
C SER A 32 11.77 12.51 -3.03
N ARG A 33 10.47 12.66 -3.32
CA ARG A 33 9.84 13.92 -3.70
C ARG A 33 8.34 13.87 -3.40
N PHE A 34 7.70 15.02 -3.40
CA PHE A 34 6.26 15.15 -3.30
C PHE A 34 5.64 15.32 -4.69
N GLY A 35 4.59 14.57 -4.97
CA GLY A 35 3.71 14.78 -6.12
C GLY A 35 2.27 15.03 -5.69
N GLU A 36 1.70 14.12 -4.90
CA GLU A 36 0.32 14.21 -4.42
C GLU A 36 0.13 13.40 -3.14
N ILE A 37 -0.82 13.83 -2.30
CA ILE A 37 -1.39 13.02 -1.23
C ILE A 37 -2.88 12.85 -1.49
N TYR A 38 -3.36 11.61 -1.49
CA TYR A 38 -4.78 11.30 -1.54
C TYR A 38 -5.14 10.21 -0.54
N PHE A 39 -6.44 10.13 -0.23
CA PHE A 39 -6.99 9.16 0.71
C PHE A 39 -7.96 8.24 -0.03
N SER A 40 -7.83 6.94 0.22
CA SER A 40 -8.72 5.92 -0.33
C SER A 40 -9.46 5.24 0.82
N THR A 41 -10.79 5.31 0.79
CA THR A 41 -11.64 4.53 1.70
C THR A 41 -11.92 3.16 1.10
N VAL A 42 -11.95 2.10 1.90
CA VAL A 42 -12.33 0.76 1.42
C VAL A 42 -13.24 0.10 2.45
N TYR A 43 -14.43 -0.33 2.00
CA TYR A 43 -15.37 -1.07 2.85
C TYR A 43 -14.80 -2.43 3.22
N LYS A 44 -15.28 -2.99 4.33
CA LYS A 44 -14.93 -4.35 4.73
C LYS A 44 -15.22 -5.34 3.58
N ASP A 45 -14.29 -6.26 3.40
CA ASP A 45 -14.29 -7.30 2.38
C ASP A 45 -14.17 -6.86 0.90
N VAL A 46 -14.20 -5.56 0.62
CA VAL A 46 -13.98 -5.02 -0.73
C VAL A 46 -12.49 -4.98 -1.06
N VAL A 47 -12.14 -5.37 -2.29
CA VAL A 47 -10.78 -5.35 -2.84
C VAL A 47 -10.63 -4.15 -3.79
N LYS A 48 -9.52 -3.43 -3.66
CA LYS A 48 -9.04 -2.45 -4.64
C LYS A 48 -7.70 -2.90 -5.18
N GLY A 49 -7.67 -3.31 -6.44
CA GLY A 49 -6.50 -3.93 -7.07
C GLY A 49 -6.90 -4.58 -8.39
N TRP A 50 -5.95 -5.04 -9.20
CA TRP A 50 -4.52 -4.76 -9.08
C TRP A 50 -4.15 -3.47 -9.81
N HIS A 51 -3.23 -2.70 -9.23
CA HIS A 51 -2.70 -1.47 -9.82
C HIS A 51 -1.18 -1.57 -9.95
N ARG A 52 -0.63 -1.09 -11.07
CA ARG A 52 0.82 -0.93 -11.23
C ARG A 52 1.10 0.43 -11.84
N HIS A 53 1.92 1.22 -11.16
CA HIS A 53 2.38 2.50 -11.69
C HIS A 53 3.76 2.35 -12.32
N ARG A 54 3.97 2.97 -13.48
CA ARG A 54 5.24 2.82 -14.23
C ARG A 54 6.38 3.69 -13.68
N GLU A 55 6.05 4.82 -13.08
CA GLU A 55 7.04 5.82 -12.60
C GLU A 55 6.87 6.21 -11.13
N MET A 56 5.65 6.09 -10.61
CA MET A 56 5.29 6.57 -9.28
C MET A 56 5.72 5.59 -8.18
N THR A 57 6.40 6.11 -7.17
CA THR A 57 6.56 5.42 -5.89
C THR A 57 5.36 5.78 -5.01
N LEU A 58 4.71 4.75 -4.48
CA LEU A 58 3.60 4.89 -3.54
C LEU A 58 4.14 4.82 -2.10
N ASN A 59 3.58 5.62 -1.21
CA ASN A 59 3.88 5.54 0.22
C ASN A 59 2.56 5.38 0.97
N TYR A 60 2.22 4.14 1.29
CA TYR A 60 0.94 3.77 1.91
C TYR A 60 1.03 3.74 3.43
N ALA A 61 0.05 4.33 4.11
CA ALA A 61 -0.21 4.13 5.53
C ALA A 61 -1.72 4.05 5.78
N CYS A 62 -2.16 3.16 6.67
CA CYS A 62 -3.57 3.04 7.04
C CYS A 62 -3.83 3.82 8.34
N ILE A 63 -4.59 4.92 8.23
CA ILE A 63 -4.82 5.87 9.33
C ILE A 63 -6.09 5.57 10.14
N ALA A 64 -6.99 4.73 9.61
CA ALA A 64 -8.20 4.28 10.28
C ALA A 64 -8.63 2.92 9.72
N GLY A 65 -9.19 2.05 10.57
CA GLY A 65 -9.51 0.66 10.20
C GLY A 65 -8.27 -0.17 9.90
N ARG A 66 -8.46 -1.31 9.23
CA ARG A 66 -7.37 -2.20 8.78
C ARG A 66 -7.52 -2.57 7.32
N ILE A 67 -6.38 -2.76 6.67
CA ILE A 67 -6.30 -3.34 5.31
C ILE A 67 -5.31 -4.51 5.27
N LYS A 68 -5.58 -5.42 4.35
CA LYS A 68 -4.62 -6.42 3.86
C LYS A 68 -4.05 -5.92 2.54
N LEU A 69 -2.82 -5.40 2.55
CA LEU A 69 -2.09 -4.99 1.36
C LEU A 69 -1.38 -6.20 0.77
N ALA A 70 -1.59 -6.46 -0.52
CA ALA A 70 -0.88 -7.48 -1.27
C ALA A 70 -0.04 -6.82 -2.36
N MET A 71 1.16 -7.36 -2.60
CA MET A 71 2.11 -6.88 -3.61
C MET A 71 2.65 -8.06 -4.39
N PHE A 72 2.85 -7.85 -5.70
CA PHE A 72 3.41 -8.85 -6.61
C PHE A 72 4.47 -8.24 -7.50
N ASP A 73 5.60 -8.93 -7.61
CA ASP A 73 6.71 -8.50 -8.45
C ASP A 73 6.69 -9.23 -9.80
N ASP A 74 6.28 -8.53 -10.85
CA ASP A 74 6.27 -9.06 -12.22
C ASP A 74 7.33 -8.38 -13.11
N ARG A 75 8.33 -7.73 -12.50
CA ARG A 75 9.38 -7.03 -13.25
C ARG A 75 10.31 -8.07 -13.89
N PRO A 76 10.51 -8.06 -15.23
CA PRO A 76 11.24 -9.12 -15.93
C PRO A 76 12.65 -9.39 -15.39
N GLU A 77 13.37 -8.33 -15.05
CA GLU A 77 14.77 -8.36 -14.59
C GLU A 77 14.90 -8.37 -13.06
N SER A 78 13.80 -8.44 -12.30
CA SER A 78 13.93 -8.41 -10.84
C SER A 78 14.38 -9.77 -10.29
N PRO A 79 15.37 -9.80 -9.36
CA PRO A 79 15.73 -10.99 -8.60
C PRO A 79 14.57 -11.57 -7.77
N THR A 80 13.53 -10.78 -7.51
CA THR A 80 12.33 -11.22 -6.77
C THR A 80 11.11 -11.43 -7.67
N ARG A 81 11.27 -11.51 -8.99
CA ARG A 81 10.16 -11.76 -9.92
C ARG A 81 9.39 -13.03 -9.53
N GLY A 82 8.06 -12.93 -9.53
CA GLY A 82 7.14 -13.98 -9.09
C GLY A 82 6.87 -13.99 -7.58
N THR A 83 7.53 -13.11 -6.79
CA THR A 83 7.30 -13.03 -5.34
C THR A 83 6.00 -12.32 -5.03
N LEU A 84 5.25 -12.88 -4.08
CA LEU A 84 4.06 -12.29 -3.46
C LEU A 84 4.39 -11.96 -2.01
N ASP A 85 4.08 -10.73 -1.58
CA ASP A 85 4.12 -10.35 -0.16
C ASP A 85 2.78 -9.78 0.28
N GLU A 86 2.51 -9.94 1.57
CA GLU A 86 1.37 -9.33 2.25
C GLU A 86 1.86 -8.46 3.41
N VAL A 87 1.20 -7.33 3.61
CA VAL A 87 1.39 -6.47 4.79
C VAL A 87 0.01 -6.08 5.32
N PHE A 88 -0.18 -6.19 6.63
CA PHE A 88 -1.40 -5.75 7.30
C PHE A 88 -1.15 -4.38 7.88
N LEU A 89 -1.97 -3.40 7.50
CA LEU A 89 -1.80 -2.01 7.95
C LEU A 89 -3.04 -1.57 8.73
N GLY A 90 -2.81 -0.86 9.83
CA GLY A 90 -3.83 -0.21 10.63
C GLY A 90 -3.21 0.67 11.70
N PRO A 91 -3.99 1.44 12.47
CA PRO A 91 -3.46 2.22 13.60
C PRO A 91 -2.74 1.36 14.65
N ASP A 92 -3.15 0.10 14.80
CA ASP A 92 -2.55 -0.88 15.72
C ASP A 92 -1.22 -1.47 15.21
N GLU A 93 -1.03 -1.49 13.89
CA GLU A 93 0.21 -1.87 13.20
C GLU A 93 0.60 -0.75 12.22
N TYR A 94 0.97 0.40 12.79
CA TYR A 94 1.13 1.64 12.04
C TYR A 94 2.51 1.73 11.40
N SER A 95 2.55 1.43 10.09
CA SER A 95 3.76 1.44 9.27
C SER A 95 3.51 2.14 7.94
N LEU A 96 4.60 2.65 7.34
CA LEU A 96 4.64 3.12 5.97
C LEU A 96 5.12 1.98 5.06
N VAL A 97 4.36 1.66 4.03
CA VAL A 97 4.83 0.76 2.97
C VAL A 97 5.23 1.58 1.76
N VAL A 98 6.53 1.56 1.44
CA VAL A 98 7.09 2.19 0.25
C VAL A 98 7.07 1.17 -0.88
N ILE A 99 6.30 1.45 -1.93
CA ILE A 99 6.13 0.55 -3.07
C ILE A 99 6.79 1.22 -4.29
N PRO A 100 7.91 0.66 -4.82
CA PRO A 100 8.58 1.25 -5.98
C PRO A 100 7.75 1.04 -7.26
N PRO A 101 8.06 1.78 -8.34
CA PRO A 101 7.40 1.61 -9.62
C PRO A 101 7.54 0.19 -10.17
N GLY A 102 6.55 -0.24 -10.93
CA GLY A 102 6.52 -1.56 -11.56
C GLY A 102 6.01 -2.71 -10.69
N ILE A 103 5.76 -2.47 -9.40
CA ILE A 103 5.14 -3.46 -8.50
C ILE A 103 3.62 -3.41 -8.63
N TRP A 104 3.00 -4.57 -8.87
CA TRP A 104 1.56 -4.73 -8.76
C TRP A 104 1.17 -4.68 -7.29
N ASN A 105 0.16 -3.89 -6.95
CA ASN A 105 -0.36 -3.83 -5.59
C ASN A 105 -1.87 -3.65 -5.56
N GLY A 106 -2.46 -4.06 -4.45
CA GLY A 106 -3.86 -3.87 -4.14
C GLY A 106 -4.11 -4.12 -2.66
N PHE A 107 -5.27 -3.71 -2.16
CA PHE A 107 -5.63 -3.95 -0.77
C PHE A 107 -7.09 -4.31 -0.57
N LYS A 108 -7.34 -5.17 0.41
CA LYS A 108 -8.67 -5.56 0.88
C LYS A 108 -8.99 -4.86 2.20
N GLY A 109 -10.18 -4.27 2.31
CA GLY A 109 -10.67 -3.71 3.58
C GLY A 109 -11.00 -4.79 4.60
N MET A 110 -10.63 -4.59 5.87
CA MET A 110 -10.86 -5.55 6.95
C MET A 110 -11.76 -5.03 8.08
N SER A 111 -12.12 -3.74 8.05
CA SER A 111 -12.84 -3.07 9.14
C SER A 111 -14.13 -2.42 8.67
N GLU A 112 -15.12 -2.43 9.55
CA GLU A 112 -16.36 -1.64 9.40
C GLU A 112 -16.23 -0.27 10.08
N PRO A 113 -16.88 0.78 9.56
CA PRO A 113 -17.59 0.80 8.28
C PRO A 113 -16.62 0.74 7.09
N TYR A 114 -15.39 1.26 7.22
CA TYR A 114 -14.35 1.22 6.20
C TYR A 114 -12.96 1.43 6.82
N ALA A 115 -11.91 1.16 6.06
CA ALA A 115 -10.55 1.60 6.34
C ALA A 115 -10.18 2.82 5.49
N ILE A 116 -9.22 3.63 5.95
CA ILE A 116 -8.69 4.80 5.22
C ILE A 116 -7.19 4.62 4.99
N VAL A 117 -6.80 4.52 3.72
CA VAL A 117 -5.40 4.45 3.30
C VAL A 117 -4.98 5.82 2.78
N ALA A 118 -3.96 6.38 3.39
CA ALA A 118 -3.26 7.55 2.86
C ALA A 118 -2.18 7.08 1.88
N ASN A 119 -2.08 7.71 0.71
CA ASN A 119 -0.98 7.52 -0.22
C ASN A 119 -0.29 8.84 -0.52
N CYS A 120 0.93 9.01 -0.03
CA CYS A 120 1.78 10.14 -0.42
C CYS A 120 2.66 9.72 -1.61
N ALA A 121 2.23 10.04 -2.82
CA ALA A 121 2.90 9.64 -4.04
C ALA A 121 4.00 10.63 -4.47
N THR A 122 5.03 10.11 -5.14
CA THR A 122 6.12 10.93 -5.70
C THR A 122 5.73 11.70 -6.97
N HIS A 123 4.56 11.42 -7.54
CA HIS A 123 4.03 12.08 -8.73
C HIS A 123 2.52 12.32 -8.55
N PRO A 124 1.95 13.32 -9.22
CA PRO A 124 0.50 13.42 -9.36
C PRO A 124 -0.08 12.19 -10.05
N HIS A 125 -1.32 11.83 -9.72
CA HIS A 125 -2.02 10.73 -10.37
C HIS A 125 -2.21 10.98 -11.87
N ASP A 126 -1.68 10.06 -12.69
CA ASP A 126 -1.90 10.00 -14.13
C ASP A 126 -2.42 8.59 -14.50
N PRO A 127 -3.72 8.43 -14.80
CA PRO A 127 -4.29 7.15 -15.19
C PRO A 127 -3.61 6.52 -16.41
N ALA A 128 -3.12 7.32 -17.36
CA ALA A 128 -2.47 6.82 -18.58
C ALA A 128 -1.10 6.17 -18.31
N ARG A 129 -0.52 6.40 -17.13
CA ARG A 129 0.75 5.81 -16.66
C ARG A 129 0.54 4.69 -15.64
N SER A 130 -0.69 4.19 -15.52
CA SER A 130 -1.03 3.08 -14.64
C SER A 130 -1.64 1.93 -15.43
N ASP A 131 -1.23 0.72 -15.08
CA ASP A 131 -1.84 -0.51 -15.57
C ASP A 131 -2.81 -1.02 -14.50
N ARG A 132 -3.88 -1.70 -14.94
CA ARG A 132 -4.88 -2.32 -14.09
C ARG A 132 -5.15 -3.76 -14.53
N LEU A 133 -5.44 -4.62 -13.57
CA LEU A 133 -5.98 -5.96 -13.81
C LEU A 133 -7.21 -6.16 -12.95
N ASP A 134 -8.13 -7.02 -13.41
CA ASP A 134 -9.21 -7.50 -12.55
C ASP A 134 -8.59 -8.18 -11.32
N PRO A 135 -9.05 -7.90 -10.09
CA PRO A 135 -8.43 -8.45 -8.88
C PRO A 135 -8.60 -9.97 -8.72
N PHE A 136 -9.51 -10.61 -9.46
CA PHE A 136 -9.88 -12.02 -9.34
C PHE A 136 -9.60 -12.83 -10.61
N ASP A 137 -9.72 -12.23 -11.80
CA ASP A 137 -9.49 -12.88 -13.09
C ASP A 137 -8.26 -12.31 -13.80
N ASN A 138 -7.07 -12.78 -13.40
CA ASN A 138 -5.79 -12.32 -13.92
C ASN A 138 -4.68 -13.37 -13.69
N HIS A 139 -3.44 -13.06 -14.09
CA HIS A 139 -2.28 -13.98 -14.00
C HIS A 139 -1.56 -14.01 -12.65
N ILE A 140 -1.86 -13.08 -11.73
CA ILE A 140 -1.21 -12.99 -10.41
C ILE A 140 -1.80 -14.10 -9.52
N PRO A 141 -0.97 -15.02 -8.98
CA PRO A 141 -1.44 -16.20 -8.28
C PRO A 141 -1.82 -15.88 -6.82
N TYR A 142 -2.77 -14.97 -6.63
CA TYR A 142 -3.15 -14.46 -5.31
C TYR A 142 -4.65 -14.62 -5.03
N ARG A 143 -4.96 -15.02 -3.80
CA ARG A 143 -6.31 -15.23 -3.29
C ARG A 143 -6.58 -14.26 -2.14
N TRP A 144 -7.61 -13.43 -2.30
CA TRP A 144 -8.00 -12.38 -1.37
C TRP A 144 -8.79 -12.89 -0.15
N GLU A 145 -9.20 -14.15 -0.19
CA GLU A 145 -9.93 -14.81 0.87
C GLU A 145 -9.08 -14.95 2.14
N VAL A 146 -9.77 -15.16 3.26
CA VAL A 146 -9.12 -15.47 4.53
C VAL A 146 -8.39 -16.80 4.39
N ARG A 147 -7.11 -16.81 4.77
CA ARG A 147 -6.32 -18.04 4.87
C ARG A 147 -6.51 -18.60 6.27
N ASN A 148 -7.06 -19.81 6.34
CA ASN A 148 -7.06 -20.59 7.57
C ASN A 148 -5.67 -21.20 7.74
N GLN A 149 -5.10 -21.09 8.94
CA GLN A 149 -3.85 -21.75 9.31
C GLN A 149 -4.12 -23.19 9.75
#